data_AF-B6JJF4-F1
#
_entry.id   AF-B6JJF4-F1
#
_cell.length_a   1.000
_cell.length_b   1.000
_cell.length_c   1.000
_cell.angle_alpha   90.00
_cell.angle_beta   90.00
_cell.angle_gamma   90.00
#
_symmetry.space_group_name_H-M   'P 1'
#
loop_
_entity.id
_entity.type
_entity.pdbx_description
1 polymer ?
#
loop_
_entity_poly.entity_id
_entity_poly.type
_entity_poly.pdbx_seq_one_letter_code
_entity_poly.pdbx_strand_id
1 'polypeptide(L)'
;MLTGLCPDFAFSASDIDDVYWGLASVIGSWKAERERLNSISQARALIAIGRKLSANAKDPDPAVITALSGHETGWRQASDIELVSQLAEALARKPEIGSIAEANRRITAFLKNPTQTDATILAAACLDAAQNLKEQVGGSGRPKLDWYDDFTKLLLEIAQKAGIEPAFWKDRITGERHGWLFEAAQQLESFFHAGMHSPGGEACGKRLETSRRRLSKRRPESV
;
A
#
# COMPACT_ATOMS: atom_id res chain seq x y z
N MET A 1 19.37 9.72 -16.88
CA MET A 1 19.17 9.11 -15.55
C MET A 1 20.25 8.06 -15.30
N LEU A 2 20.30 6.97 -16.08
CA LEU A 2 21.37 5.97 -16.00
C LEU A 2 22.78 6.51 -16.34
N THR A 3 22.88 7.43 -17.31
CA THR A 3 24.12 8.16 -17.61
C THR A 3 24.62 9.04 -16.47
N GLY A 4 23.75 9.43 -15.53
CA GLY A 4 24.17 10.14 -14.31
C GLY A 4 24.69 9.19 -13.24
N LEU A 5 24.26 7.92 -13.26
CA LEU A 5 24.69 6.88 -12.32
C LEU A 5 26.00 6.22 -12.77
N CYS A 6 26.18 6.06 -14.08
CA CYS A 6 27.35 5.42 -14.68
C CYS A 6 27.81 6.28 -15.89
N PRO A 7 28.50 7.41 -15.65
CA PRO A 7 28.84 8.37 -16.71
C PRO A 7 29.79 7.79 -17.76
N ASP A 8 30.66 6.86 -17.36
CA ASP A 8 31.67 6.24 -18.23
C ASP A 8 31.16 4.98 -18.94
N PHE A 9 29.88 4.62 -18.76
CA PHE A 9 29.29 3.42 -19.36
C PHE A 9 28.10 3.76 -20.26
N ALA A 10 28.13 3.25 -21.50
CA ALA A 10 27.05 3.39 -22.45
C ALA A 10 26.12 2.17 -22.40
N PHE A 11 24.97 2.31 -21.76
CA PHE A 11 23.94 1.27 -21.75
C PHE A 11 23.34 1.06 -23.14
N SER A 12 23.09 -0.20 -23.50
CA SER A 12 22.30 -0.50 -24.70
C SER A 12 20.83 -0.10 -24.50
N ALA A 13 20.06 0.03 -25.59
CA ALA A 13 18.62 0.29 -25.48
C ALA A 13 17.89 -0.79 -24.67
N SER A 14 18.26 -2.05 -24.85
CA SER A 14 17.71 -3.17 -24.08
C SER A 14 18.02 -3.06 -22.59
N ASP A 15 19.23 -2.62 -22.22
CA ASP A 15 19.59 -2.44 -20.81
C ASP A 15 18.77 -1.34 -20.14
N ILE A 16 18.52 -0.26 -20.88
CA ILE A 16 17.70 0.85 -20.43
C ILE A 16 16.26 0.35 -20.18
N ASP A 17 15.69 -0.40 -21.13
CA ASP A 17 14.35 -0.97 -21.01
C ASP A 17 14.23 -1.91 -19.80
N ASP A 18 15.21 -2.81 -19.60
CA ASP A 18 15.25 -3.71 -18.43
C ASP A 18 15.22 -2.93 -17.11
N VAL A 19 15.99 -1.84 -17.02
CA VAL A 19 16.02 -1.00 -15.82
C VAL A 19 14.69 -0.31 -15.60
N TYR A 20 14.07 0.25 -16.64
CA TYR A 20 12.76 0.87 -16.52
C TYR A 20 11.68 -0.13 -16.09
N TRP A 21 11.69 -1.34 -16.65
CA TRP A 21 10.81 -2.43 -16.22
C TRP A 21 11.06 -2.84 -14.77
N GLY A 22 12.32 -2.92 -14.35
CA GLY A 22 12.70 -3.19 -12.96
C GLY A 22 12.14 -2.13 -12.01
N LEU A 23 12.30 -0.84 -12.34
CA LEU A 23 11.76 0.27 -11.55
C LEU A 23 10.23 0.23 -11.49
N ALA A 24 9.57 -0.01 -12.64
CA ALA A 24 8.11 -0.15 -12.70
C ALA A 24 7.60 -1.30 -11.83
N SER A 25 8.32 -2.43 -11.82
CA SER A 25 8.00 -3.58 -10.96
C SER A 25 8.13 -3.25 -9.46
N VAL A 26 9.19 -2.56 -9.06
CA VAL A 26 9.39 -2.11 -7.67
C VAL A 26 8.25 -1.18 -7.23
N ILE A 27 7.92 -0.19 -8.07
CA ILE A 27 6.82 0.75 -7.80
C ILE A 27 5.48 0.02 -7.73
N GLY A 28 5.22 -0.88 -8.69
CA GLY A 28 4.00 -1.70 -8.74
C GLY A 28 3.82 -2.55 -7.50
N SER A 29 4.89 -3.21 -7.04
CA SER A 29 4.89 -4.04 -5.84
C SER A 29 4.63 -3.23 -4.57
N TRP A 30 5.26 -2.06 -4.43
CA TRP A 30 4.98 -1.14 -3.32
C TRP A 30 3.53 -0.64 -3.34
N LYS A 31 3.01 -0.28 -4.52
CA LYS A 31 1.64 0.22 -4.67
C LYS A 31 0.62 -0.88 -4.29
N ALA A 32 0.79 -2.08 -4.81
CA ALA A 32 -0.06 -3.23 -4.51
C ALA A 32 -0.06 -3.55 -3.00
N GLU A 33 1.10 -3.48 -2.34
CA GLU A 33 1.19 -3.67 -0.89
C GLU A 33 0.46 -2.57 -0.11
N ARG A 34 0.56 -1.31 -0.54
CA ARG A 34 -0.20 -0.22 0.08
C ARG A 34 -1.70 -0.39 -0.08
N GLU A 35 -2.14 -0.78 -1.27
CA GLU A 35 -3.55 -1.10 -1.54
C GLU A 35 -4.02 -2.23 -0.62
N ARG A 36 -3.27 -3.33 -0.54
CA ARG A 36 -3.57 -4.43 0.39
C ARG A 36 -3.70 -3.96 1.84
N LEU A 37 -2.76 -3.15 2.34
CA LEU A 37 -2.81 -2.65 3.71
C LEU A 37 -4.00 -1.72 3.96
N ASN A 38 -4.35 -0.87 2.99
CA ASN A 38 -5.53 -0.02 3.04
C ASN A 38 -6.81 -0.85 3.10
N SER A 39 -6.96 -1.85 2.22
CA SER A 39 -8.11 -2.76 2.20
C SER A 39 -8.25 -3.55 3.51
N ILE A 40 -7.14 -3.98 4.13
CA ILE A 40 -7.17 -4.62 5.46
C ILE A 40 -7.70 -3.66 6.53
N SER A 41 -7.26 -2.40 6.50
CA SER A 41 -7.73 -1.37 7.43
C SER A 41 -9.23 -1.12 7.26
N GLN A 42 -9.70 -1.01 6.01
CA GLN A 42 -11.11 -0.85 5.67
C GLN A 42 -11.96 -2.04 6.11
N ALA A 43 -11.49 -3.28 5.87
CA ALA A 43 -12.18 -4.48 6.33
C ALA A 43 -12.33 -4.50 7.87
N ARG A 44 -11.32 -4.04 8.61
CA ARG A 44 -11.41 -3.91 10.08
C ARG A 44 -12.43 -2.85 10.49
N ALA A 45 -12.44 -1.69 9.82
CA ALA A 45 -13.40 -0.63 10.08
C ALA A 45 -14.84 -1.10 9.82
N LEU A 46 -15.08 -1.78 8.70
CA LEU A 46 -16.37 -2.38 8.37
C LEU A 46 -16.83 -3.40 9.41
N ILE A 47 -15.94 -4.29 9.89
CA ILE A 47 -16.28 -5.23 10.97
C ILE A 47 -16.66 -4.48 12.25
N ALA A 48 -15.92 -3.43 12.60
CA ALA A 48 -16.22 -2.64 13.80
C ALA A 48 -17.57 -1.93 13.68
N ILE A 49 -17.87 -1.34 12.53
CA ILE A 49 -19.18 -0.71 12.25
C ILE A 49 -20.29 -1.75 12.32
N GLY A 50 -20.13 -2.89 11.63
CA GLY A 50 -21.14 -3.96 11.64
C GLY A 50 -21.44 -4.47 13.05
N ARG A 51 -20.42 -4.67 13.89
CA ARG A 51 -20.60 -5.06 15.30
C ARG A 51 -21.36 -4.02 16.11
N LYS A 52 -21.04 -2.73 15.92
CA LYS A 52 -21.72 -1.64 16.64
C LYS A 52 -23.19 -1.51 16.21
N LEU A 53 -23.47 -1.63 14.92
CA LEU A 53 -24.83 -1.64 14.37
C LEU A 53 -25.65 -2.81 14.91
N SER A 54 -25.07 -4.01 15.02
CA SER A 54 -25.75 -5.17 15.61
C SER A 54 -26.01 -5.02 17.12
N ALA A 55 -25.16 -4.26 17.83
CA ALA A 55 -25.26 -4.12 19.28
C ALA A 55 -26.29 -3.07 19.72
N ASN A 56 -26.44 -1.96 19.00
CA ASN A 56 -27.37 -0.89 19.39
C ASN A 56 -27.93 -0.13 18.18
N ALA A 57 -29.05 -0.59 17.63
CA ALA A 57 -29.63 -0.01 16.42
C ALA A 57 -30.45 1.27 16.65
N LYS A 58 -31.01 1.44 17.86
CA LYS A 58 -31.89 2.58 18.20
C LYS A 58 -31.10 3.83 18.60
N ASP A 59 -29.86 3.64 19.05
CA ASP A 59 -28.93 4.72 19.37
C ASP A 59 -27.54 4.36 18.82
N PRO A 60 -27.36 4.46 17.49
CA PRO A 60 -26.10 4.13 16.84
C PRO A 60 -25.00 5.09 17.31
N ASP A 61 -23.85 4.51 17.65
CA ASP A 61 -22.65 5.25 18.07
C ASP A 61 -22.35 6.42 17.08
N PRO A 62 -22.14 7.65 17.58
CA PRO A 62 -21.82 8.81 16.73
C PRO A 62 -20.70 8.52 15.72
N ALA A 63 -19.71 7.71 16.08
CA ALA A 63 -18.63 7.33 15.16
C ALA A 63 -19.12 6.48 13.96
N VAL A 64 -20.15 5.66 14.14
CA VAL A 64 -20.78 4.90 13.06
C VAL A 64 -21.52 5.84 12.11
N ILE A 65 -22.29 6.78 12.67
CA ILE A 65 -22.98 7.81 11.89
C ILE A 65 -21.96 8.65 11.11
N THR A 66 -20.88 9.10 11.75
CA THR A 66 -19.81 9.85 11.08
C THR A 66 -19.20 9.07 9.91
N ALA A 67 -18.90 7.78 10.08
CA ALA A 67 -18.34 6.96 9.01
C ALA A 67 -19.33 6.77 7.85
N LEU A 68 -20.60 6.49 8.14
CA LEU A 68 -21.64 6.23 7.13
C LEU A 68 -22.09 7.49 6.38
N SER A 69 -21.99 8.67 7.01
CA SER A 69 -22.21 9.97 6.35
C SER A 69 -21.12 10.34 5.33
N GLY A 70 -20.10 9.50 5.13
CA GLY A 70 -19.08 9.67 4.08
C GLY A 70 -19.64 9.89 2.67
N HIS A 71 -20.83 9.36 2.38
CA HIS A 71 -21.48 9.52 1.08
C HIS A 71 -22.15 10.89 0.84
N GLU A 72 -22.41 11.69 1.88
CA GLU A 72 -23.27 12.88 1.75
C GLU A 72 -22.50 14.15 1.39
N THR A 73 -21.27 14.31 1.89
CA THR A 73 -20.64 15.64 1.89
C THR A 73 -19.49 15.83 0.92
N GLY A 74 -19.01 14.81 0.19
CA GLY A 74 -17.94 14.95 -0.83
C GLY A 74 -16.57 15.49 -0.34
N TRP A 75 -16.49 15.95 0.91
CA TRP A 75 -15.37 16.63 1.57
C TRP A 75 -14.93 15.87 2.85
N ARG A 76 -15.03 14.54 2.85
CA ARG A 76 -14.61 13.69 3.99
C ARG A 76 -13.27 13.02 3.70
N GLN A 77 -12.66 12.41 4.71
CA GLN A 77 -11.44 11.62 4.53
C GLN A 77 -11.71 10.54 3.47
N ALA A 78 -10.79 10.37 2.52
CA ALA A 78 -10.95 9.43 1.41
C ALA A 78 -11.28 7.99 1.87
N SER A 79 -10.86 7.63 3.09
CA SER A 79 -11.18 6.36 3.74
C SER A 79 -12.68 6.16 4.01
N ASP A 80 -13.41 7.22 4.34
CA ASP A 80 -14.84 7.13 4.68
C ASP A 80 -15.69 6.96 3.42
N ILE A 81 -15.32 7.66 2.34
CA ILE A 81 -15.95 7.53 1.02
C ILE A 81 -15.77 6.10 0.50
N GLU A 82 -14.55 5.59 0.56
CA GLU A 82 -14.24 4.23 0.12
C GLU A 82 -14.99 3.19 0.97
N LEU A 83 -15.04 3.37 2.29
CA LEU A 83 -15.78 2.48 3.18
C LEU A 83 -17.27 2.41 2.80
N VAL A 84 -17.91 3.55 2.57
CA VAL A 84 -19.32 3.60 2.21
C VAL A 84 -19.55 3.04 0.80
N SER A 85 -18.60 3.22 -0.11
CA SER A 85 -18.66 2.61 -1.46
C SER A 85 -18.63 1.08 -1.38
N GLN A 86 -17.71 0.51 -0.59
CA GLN A 86 -17.64 -0.94 -0.35
C GLN A 86 -18.92 -1.49 0.29
N LEU A 87 -19.51 -0.74 1.23
CA LEU A 87 -20.81 -1.10 1.83
C LEU A 87 -21.95 -1.04 0.81
N ALA A 88 -22.02 0.01 0.00
CA ALA A 88 -23.04 0.18 -1.04
C ALA A 88 -22.96 -0.93 -2.08
N GLU A 89 -21.76 -1.34 -2.49
CA GLU A 89 -21.55 -2.48 -3.38
C GLU A 89 -22.03 -3.79 -2.75
N ALA A 90 -21.74 -4.02 -1.46
CA ALA A 90 -22.22 -5.21 -0.76
C ALA A 90 -23.75 -5.25 -0.64
N LEU A 91 -24.37 -4.11 -0.36
CA LEU A 91 -25.82 -3.98 -0.35
C LEU A 91 -26.43 -4.21 -1.73
N ALA A 92 -25.86 -3.63 -2.78
CA ALA A 92 -26.36 -3.76 -4.15
C ALA A 92 -26.32 -5.21 -4.66
N ARG A 93 -25.40 -6.04 -4.16
CA ARG A 93 -25.35 -7.48 -4.46
C ARG A 93 -26.53 -8.26 -3.85
N LYS A 94 -27.24 -7.71 -2.86
CA LYS A 94 -28.44 -8.35 -2.30
C LYS A 94 -29.59 -8.21 -3.30
N PRO A 95 -30.29 -9.29 -3.68
CA PRO A 95 -31.37 -9.24 -4.66
C PRO A 95 -32.49 -8.24 -4.32
N GLU A 96 -32.73 -8.01 -3.03
CA GLU A 96 -33.75 -7.09 -2.52
C GLU A 96 -33.42 -5.59 -2.72
N ILE A 97 -32.14 -5.28 -2.98
CA ILE A 97 -31.64 -3.90 -3.17
C ILE A 97 -31.25 -3.70 -4.65
N GLY A 98 -30.48 -4.64 -5.21
CA GLY A 98 -30.25 -4.79 -6.65
C GLY A 98 -29.50 -3.67 -7.36
N SER A 99 -29.19 -2.54 -6.70
CA SER A 99 -28.45 -1.42 -7.31
C SER A 99 -27.73 -0.56 -6.29
N ILE A 100 -26.64 0.10 -6.73
CA ILE A 100 -25.87 1.06 -5.93
C ILE A 100 -26.74 2.26 -5.52
N ALA A 101 -27.60 2.73 -6.41
CA ALA A 101 -28.50 3.87 -6.14
C ALA A 101 -29.45 3.56 -4.98
N GLU A 102 -30.05 2.36 -4.96
CA GLU A 102 -30.95 1.94 -3.89
C GLU A 102 -30.19 1.64 -2.59
N ALA A 103 -28.98 1.06 -2.69
CA ALA A 103 -28.11 0.86 -1.55
C ALA A 103 -27.78 2.19 -0.83
N ASN A 104 -27.36 3.21 -1.59
CA ASN A 104 -27.12 4.54 -1.05
C ASN A 104 -28.38 5.14 -0.42
N ARG A 105 -29.52 5.00 -1.09
CA ARG A 105 -30.81 5.50 -0.57
C ARG A 105 -31.16 4.87 0.78
N ARG A 106 -30.90 3.57 0.97
CA ARG A 106 -31.09 2.88 2.26
C ARG A 106 -30.10 3.33 3.33
N ILE A 107 -28.83 3.57 2.99
CA ILE A 107 -27.85 4.14 3.92
C ILE A 107 -28.32 5.52 4.39
N THR A 108 -28.73 6.41 3.48
CA THR A 108 -29.28 7.72 3.82
C THR A 108 -30.54 7.62 4.69
N ALA A 109 -31.44 6.67 4.38
CA ALA A 109 -32.66 6.47 5.15
C ALA A 109 -32.34 6.06 6.60
N PHE A 110 -31.39 5.14 6.79
CA PHE A 110 -30.91 4.74 8.11
C PHE A 110 -30.32 5.91 8.89
N LEU A 111 -29.50 6.75 8.26
CA LEU A 111 -28.92 7.93 8.92
C LEU A 111 -29.96 8.93 9.42
N LYS A 112 -31.11 9.04 8.72
CA LYS A 112 -32.19 9.96 9.09
C LYS A 112 -33.11 9.38 10.15
N ASN A 113 -33.39 8.09 10.10
CA ASN A 113 -34.28 7.41 11.04
C ASN A 113 -33.80 5.96 11.28
N PRO A 114 -32.88 5.74 12.22
CA PRO A 114 -32.32 4.42 12.48
C PRO A 114 -33.39 3.41 12.92
N THR A 115 -33.54 2.33 12.14
CA THR A 115 -34.41 1.20 12.50
C THR A 115 -33.57 -0.06 12.80
N GLN A 116 -34.12 -0.96 13.63
CA GLN A 116 -33.47 -2.24 13.93
C GLN A 116 -33.28 -3.11 12.68
N THR A 117 -34.26 -3.07 11.77
CA THR A 117 -34.22 -3.82 10.52
C THR A 117 -33.08 -3.31 9.63
N ASP A 118 -32.99 -1.99 9.42
CA ASP A 118 -31.94 -1.40 8.60
C ASP A 118 -30.56 -1.60 9.22
N ALA A 119 -30.42 -1.44 10.54
CA ALA A 119 -29.16 -1.72 11.24
C ALA A 119 -28.69 -3.16 11.02
N THR A 120 -29.62 -4.13 11.03
CA THR A 120 -29.30 -5.55 10.80
C THR A 120 -28.84 -5.80 9.37
N ILE A 121 -29.52 -5.21 8.39
CA ILE A 121 -29.17 -5.32 6.96
C ILE A 121 -27.80 -4.70 6.68
N LEU A 122 -27.55 -3.51 7.24
CA LEU A 122 -26.29 -2.79 7.12
C LEU A 122 -25.16 -3.52 7.85
N ALA A 123 -25.41 -4.07 9.04
CA ALA A 123 -24.43 -4.86 9.77
C ALA A 123 -23.98 -6.10 8.98
N ALA A 124 -24.95 -6.84 8.42
CA ALA A 124 -24.66 -7.97 7.55
C ALA A 124 -23.85 -7.54 6.31
N ALA A 125 -24.26 -6.46 5.65
CA ALA A 125 -23.53 -5.96 4.47
C ALA A 125 -22.11 -5.46 4.80
N CYS A 126 -21.89 -4.88 5.98
CA CYS A 126 -20.56 -4.54 6.47
C CYS A 126 -19.66 -5.78 6.61
N LEU A 127 -20.21 -6.89 7.12
CA LEU A 127 -19.47 -8.15 7.24
C LEU A 127 -19.17 -8.74 5.86
N ASP A 128 -20.13 -8.73 4.94
CA ASP A 128 -19.95 -9.20 3.56
C ASP A 128 -18.89 -8.37 2.82
N ALA A 129 -18.94 -7.04 2.94
CA ALA A 129 -17.94 -6.13 2.36
C ALA A 129 -16.54 -6.41 2.94
N ALA A 130 -16.44 -6.59 4.26
CA ALA A 130 -15.16 -6.89 4.91
C ALA A 130 -14.59 -8.25 4.48
N GLN A 131 -15.46 -9.25 4.26
CA GLN A 131 -15.05 -10.57 3.78
C GLN A 131 -14.52 -10.48 2.35
N ASN A 132 -15.24 -9.80 1.46
CA ASN A 132 -14.82 -9.61 0.07
C ASN A 132 -13.47 -8.89 -0.02
N LEU A 133 -13.26 -7.83 0.77
CA LEU A 133 -11.97 -7.14 0.82
C LEU A 133 -10.83 -8.08 1.25
N LYS A 134 -11.05 -8.93 2.26
CA LYS A 134 -10.05 -9.90 2.71
C LYS A 134 -9.76 -10.97 1.66
N GLU A 135 -10.77 -11.41 0.91
CA GLU A 135 -10.60 -12.39 -0.16
C GLU A 135 -9.80 -11.81 -1.33
N GLN A 136 -10.05 -10.56 -1.70
CA GLN A 136 -9.33 -9.87 -2.78
C GLN A 136 -7.84 -9.67 -2.49
N VAL A 137 -7.50 -9.28 -1.26
CA VAL A 137 -6.12 -8.86 -0.94
C VAL A 137 -5.32 -9.89 -0.14
N GLY A 138 -5.95 -11.01 0.23
CA GLY A 138 -5.37 -12.08 1.03
C GLY A 138 -5.25 -11.75 2.52
N GLY A 139 -4.68 -12.69 3.29
CA GLY A 139 -4.59 -12.62 4.74
C GLY A 139 -3.77 -11.44 5.29
N SER A 140 -3.97 -11.13 6.58
CA SER A 140 -3.25 -10.08 7.31
C SER A 140 -1.82 -10.51 7.70
N GLY A 141 -1.04 -10.93 6.71
CA GLY A 141 0.38 -11.21 6.88
C GLY A 141 1.19 -9.95 7.17
N ARG A 142 2.42 -10.14 7.68
CA ARG A 142 3.41 -9.08 7.87
C ARG A 142 3.56 -8.28 6.56
N PRO A 143 3.64 -6.92 6.62
CA PRO A 143 3.86 -6.13 5.43
C PRO A 143 5.07 -6.63 4.65
N LYS A 144 4.94 -6.72 3.33
CA LYS A 144 6.09 -6.97 2.46
C LYS A 144 7.01 -5.75 2.54
N LEU A 145 8.04 -5.85 3.39
CA LEU A 145 9.13 -4.88 3.49
C LEU A 145 10.13 -5.02 2.32
N ASP A 146 9.79 -5.81 1.29
CA ASP A 146 10.73 -6.29 0.26
C ASP A 146 10.90 -5.35 -0.93
N TRP A 147 10.08 -4.31 -1.09
CA TRP A 147 10.25 -3.39 -2.22
C TRP A 147 11.65 -2.76 -2.23
N TYR A 148 12.22 -2.52 -1.05
CA TYR A 148 13.59 -2.00 -0.93
C TYR A 148 14.65 -3.08 -1.21
N ASP A 149 14.33 -4.35 -0.96
CA ASP A 149 15.19 -5.48 -1.33
C ASP A 149 15.25 -5.63 -2.85
N ASP A 150 14.10 -5.55 -3.53
CA ASP A 150 14.00 -5.56 -4.99
C ASP A 150 14.66 -4.33 -5.62
N PHE A 151 14.45 -3.16 -5.03
CA PHE A 151 15.16 -1.94 -5.44
C PHE A 151 16.67 -2.07 -5.29
N THR A 152 17.16 -2.62 -4.17
CA THR A 152 18.60 -2.85 -3.96
C THR A 152 19.12 -3.87 -4.96
N LYS A 153 18.37 -4.93 -5.25
CA LYS A 153 18.74 -5.93 -6.25
C LYS A 153 18.90 -5.29 -7.64
N LEU A 154 17.96 -4.43 -8.03
CA LEU A 154 18.05 -3.67 -9.27
C LEU A 154 19.29 -2.77 -9.33
N LEU A 155 19.63 -2.09 -8.23
CA LEU A 155 20.87 -1.30 -8.15
C LEU A 155 22.12 -2.15 -8.35
N LEU A 156 22.15 -3.36 -7.78
CA LEU A 156 23.26 -4.30 -7.96
C LEU A 156 23.34 -4.82 -9.40
N GLU A 157 22.20 -5.06 -10.06
CA GLU A 157 22.15 -5.45 -11.46
C GLU A 157 22.66 -4.31 -12.38
N ILE A 158 22.30 -3.06 -12.10
CA ILE A 158 22.83 -1.89 -12.83
C ILE A 158 24.36 -1.81 -12.67
N ALA A 159 24.87 -1.94 -11.44
CA ALA A 159 26.31 -1.92 -11.17
C ALA A 159 27.03 -3.05 -11.93
N GLN A 160 26.46 -4.26 -11.90
CA GLN A 160 27.00 -5.42 -12.59
C GLN A 160 27.05 -5.20 -14.11
N LYS A 161 25.96 -4.69 -14.71
CA LYS A 161 25.92 -4.38 -16.15
C LYS A 161 26.96 -3.33 -16.55
N ALA A 162 27.17 -2.32 -15.71
CA ALA A 162 28.14 -1.26 -15.94
C ALA A 162 29.58 -1.63 -15.58
N GLY A 163 29.82 -2.82 -15.00
CA GLY A 163 31.15 -3.23 -14.51
C GLY A 163 31.67 -2.39 -13.33
N ILE A 164 30.76 -1.77 -12.57
CA ILE A 164 31.09 -0.92 -11.42
C ILE A 164 31.00 -1.75 -10.14
N GLU A 165 31.99 -1.61 -9.27
CA GLU A 165 31.92 -2.19 -7.92
C GLU A 165 30.82 -1.45 -7.11
N PRO A 166 29.79 -2.14 -6.61
CA PRO A 166 28.69 -1.53 -5.86
C PRO A 166 29.10 -1.20 -4.42
N ALA A 167 30.10 -0.34 -4.28
CA ALA A 167 30.69 0.04 -3.01
C ALA A 167 29.65 0.70 -2.09
N PHE A 168 29.68 0.31 -0.82
CA PHE A 168 28.88 0.90 0.25
C PHE A 168 29.62 0.75 1.57
N TRP A 169 29.95 1.88 2.18
CA TRP A 169 30.69 1.91 3.44
C TRP A 169 30.22 3.09 4.31
N LYS A 170 30.61 3.04 5.58
CA LYS A 170 30.30 4.06 6.59
C LYS A 170 31.61 4.60 7.16
N ASP A 171 31.79 5.91 7.12
CA ASP A 171 32.88 6.60 7.77
C ASP A 171 32.80 6.35 9.29
N ARG A 172 33.89 5.90 9.89
CA ARG A 172 33.92 5.53 11.31
C ARG A 172 34.00 6.74 12.23
N ILE A 173 34.50 7.87 11.74
CA ILE A 173 34.70 9.12 12.47
C ILE A 173 33.43 9.97 12.36
N THR A 174 32.98 10.25 11.13
CA THR A 174 31.80 11.13 10.90
C THR A 174 30.48 10.38 10.99
N GLY A 175 30.50 9.05 10.79
CA GLY A 175 29.29 8.24 10.71
C GLY A 175 28.55 8.35 9.37
N GLU A 176 29.05 9.15 8.43
CA GLU A 176 28.43 9.33 7.12
C GLU A 176 28.57 8.08 6.26
N ARG A 177 27.64 7.88 5.33
CA ARG A 177 27.65 6.75 4.40
C ARG A 177 27.99 7.21 3.01
N HIS A 178 28.75 6.40 2.30
CA HIS A 178 29.31 6.72 1.01
C HIS A 178 29.39 5.49 0.11
N GLY A 179 29.74 5.74 -1.15
CA GLY A 179 29.94 4.75 -2.18
C GLY A 179 28.81 4.77 -3.21
N TRP A 180 29.14 4.26 -4.40
CA TRP A 180 28.26 4.28 -5.57
C TRP A 180 26.84 3.79 -5.25
N LEU A 181 26.72 2.70 -4.48
CA LEU A 181 25.42 2.10 -4.20
C LEU A 181 24.52 3.00 -3.33
N PHE A 182 25.12 3.79 -2.43
CA PHE A 182 24.38 4.74 -1.61
C PHE A 182 23.94 5.95 -2.43
N GLU A 183 24.85 6.52 -3.22
CA GLU A 183 24.58 7.67 -4.07
C GLU A 183 23.52 7.34 -5.13
N ALA A 184 23.64 6.18 -5.76
CA ALA A 184 22.66 5.67 -6.72
C ALA A 184 21.28 5.47 -6.10
N ALA A 185 21.22 4.92 -4.87
CA ALA A 185 19.97 4.76 -4.16
C ALA A 185 19.29 6.10 -3.88
N GLN A 186 20.03 7.09 -3.37
CA GLN A 186 19.49 8.43 -3.10
C GLN A 186 19.01 9.12 -4.39
N GLN A 187 19.78 9.01 -5.47
CA GLN A 187 19.42 9.63 -6.74
C GLN A 187 18.17 8.97 -7.35
N LEU A 188 18.08 7.64 -7.35
CA LEU A 188 16.92 6.93 -7.89
C LEU A 188 15.68 7.06 -7.01
N GLU A 189 15.84 7.10 -5.68
CA GLU A 189 14.71 7.36 -4.78
C GLU A 189 14.00 8.68 -5.11
N SER A 190 14.72 9.70 -5.59
CA SER A 190 14.11 11.00 -5.94
C SER A 190 13.05 10.93 -7.05
N PHE A 191 13.04 9.86 -7.85
CA PHE A 191 12.05 9.64 -8.90
C PHE A 191 10.83 8.86 -8.42
N PHE A 192 10.84 8.34 -7.18
CA PHE A 192 9.72 7.60 -6.63
C PHE A 192 8.64 8.52 -6.05
N HIS A 193 7.53 7.92 -5.63
CA HIS A 193 6.53 8.64 -4.85
C HIS A 193 7.10 9.00 -3.48
N ALA A 194 6.80 10.18 -2.92
CA ALA A 194 7.36 10.65 -1.65
C ALA A 194 7.24 9.66 -0.49
N GLY A 195 6.14 8.90 -0.44
CA GLY A 195 5.92 7.81 0.54
C GLY A 195 6.86 6.58 0.41
N MET A 196 7.59 6.45 -0.70
CA MET A 196 8.67 5.47 -0.88
C MET A 196 10.00 6.02 -0.37
N HIS A 197 10.19 7.33 -0.38
CA HIS A 197 11.47 7.95 -0.07
C HIS A 197 11.90 7.60 1.36
N SER A 198 13.21 7.46 1.51
CA SER A 198 13.84 7.47 2.80
C SER A 198 13.76 8.89 3.37
N PRO A 199 13.41 9.08 4.66
CA PRO A 199 13.31 10.41 5.28
C PRO A 199 14.61 11.24 5.29
N GLY A 200 15.74 10.64 4.92
CA GLY A 200 17.06 11.27 4.82
C GLY A 200 18.15 10.26 4.50
N GLY A 201 19.38 10.75 4.31
CA GLY A 201 20.53 9.91 3.94
C GLY A 201 20.82 8.77 4.93
N GLU A 202 20.78 9.06 6.24
CA GLU A 202 20.94 8.03 7.28
C GLU A 202 19.91 6.89 7.14
N ALA A 203 18.65 7.24 6.86
CA ALA A 203 17.57 6.27 6.72
C ALA A 203 17.73 5.43 5.44
N CYS A 204 18.09 6.06 4.31
CA CYS A 204 18.41 5.38 3.06
C CYS A 204 19.54 4.37 3.27
N GLY A 205 20.62 4.80 3.90
CA GLY A 205 21.77 3.96 4.17
C GLY A 205 21.46 2.78 5.10
N LYS A 206 20.68 2.99 6.17
CA LYS A 206 20.21 1.87 7.02
C LYS A 206 19.35 0.87 6.26
N ARG A 207 18.43 1.35 5.40
CA ARG A 207 17.58 0.48 4.56
C ARG A 207 18.44 -0.35 3.60
N LEU A 208 19.40 0.29 2.94
CA LEU A 208 20.35 -0.35 2.03
C LEU A 208 21.21 -1.42 2.75
N GLU A 209 21.76 -1.08 3.91
CA GLU A 209 22.53 -2.01 4.74
C GLU A 209 21.71 -3.24 5.13
N THR A 210 20.48 -3.01 5.58
CA THR A 210 19.56 -4.08 5.99
C THR A 210 19.18 -4.97 4.80
N SER A 211 18.88 -4.35 3.65
CA SER A 211 18.54 -5.04 2.42
C SER A 211 19.70 -5.90 1.91
N ARG A 212 20.91 -5.35 1.82
CA ARG A 212 22.11 -6.11 1.43
C ARG A 212 22.33 -7.32 2.34
N ARG A 213 22.16 -7.16 3.66
CA ARG A 213 22.26 -8.25 4.63
C ARG A 213 21.18 -9.33 4.43
N ARG A 214 19.97 -8.95 3.99
CA ARG A 214 18.92 -9.93 3.66
C ARG A 214 19.21 -10.64 2.34
N LEU A 215 19.63 -9.90 1.31
CA LEU A 215 19.98 -10.44 0.00
C LEU A 215 21.17 -11.41 0.07
N SER A 216 22.19 -11.13 0.90
CA SER A 216 23.33 -12.04 1.08
C SER A 216 22.94 -13.35 1.77
N LYS A 217 22.00 -13.31 2.72
CA LYS A 217 21.46 -14.50 3.41
C LYS A 217 20.52 -15.33 2.55
N ARG A 218 19.92 -14.74 1.50
CA ARG A 218 18.95 -15.38 0.62
C ARG A 218 19.58 -16.18 -0.51
N ARG A 219 20.90 -16.12 -0.74
CA ARG A 219 21.59 -17.02 -1.68
C ARG A 219 21.69 -18.41 -1.01
N PRO A 220 20.97 -19.45 -1.48
CA PRO A 220 21.41 -20.81 -1.27
C PRO A 220 22.62 -21.06 -2.17
N GLU A 221 23.47 -21.98 -1.76
CA GLU A 221 24.64 -22.45 -2.48
C GLU A 221 24.32 -22.72 -3.96
N SER A 222 25.18 -22.20 -4.83
CA SER A 222 25.34 -22.67 -6.20
C SER A 222 25.57 -24.18 -6.18
N VAL A 223 24.67 -24.93 -6.80
CA VAL A 223 24.94 -26.27 -7.35
C VAL A 223 25.18 -26.10 -8.84
#